data_AF-A0A2E3S4Y7-F1
#
_entry.id   AF-A0A2E3S4Y7-F1
#
_cell.length_a   1.000
_cell.length_b   1.000
_cell.length_c   1.000
_cell.angle_alpha   90.00
_cell.angle_beta   90.00
_cell.angle_gamma   90.00
#
_symmetry.space_group_name_H-M   'P 1'
#
loop_
_entity.id
_entity.type
_entity.pdbx_description
1 polymer ?
#
loop_
_entity_poly.entity_id
_entity_poly.type
_entity_poly.pdbx_seq_one_letter_code
_entity_poly.pdbx_strand_id
1 'polypeptide(L)'
;MQALGPDPFFHALALAWSDGIMTATEFAQLDALQAALGLSDAERAEIESKYETALVAGTAPTGENAESLVEWIDAVRALKNVHPDISSGLARRLGATALRAGLHPCGYIVAYDWMTHLGLDRPFAEGAWMVGGVAPAIKAVPLALAPVAHTLNLLE
;
A
#
# COMPACT_ATOMS: atom_id res chain seq x y z
N MET A 1 -9.87 2.78 -3.81
CA MET A 1 -8.62 3.57 -3.77
C MET A 1 -7.59 2.87 -4.62
N GLN A 2 -7.16 3.52 -5.70
CA GLN A 2 -6.14 3.05 -6.62
C GLN A 2 -4.73 3.23 -6.01
N ALA A 3 -3.78 2.37 -6.39
CA ALA A 3 -2.36 2.59 -6.08
C ALA A 3 -1.80 3.76 -6.91
N LEU A 4 -1.22 4.74 -6.25
CA LEU A 4 -0.70 5.97 -6.87
C LEU A 4 0.83 5.98 -6.88
N GLY A 5 1.45 4.88 -7.34
CA GLY A 5 2.89 4.74 -7.33
C GLY A 5 3.35 3.30 -7.13
N PRO A 6 4.66 3.08 -7.05
CA PRO A 6 5.24 1.74 -6.86
C PRO A 6 5.18 1.25 -5.41
N ASP A 7 5.19 2.16 -4.43
CA ASP A 7 5.30 1.82 -3.02
C ASP A 7 4.34 2.63 -2.13
N PRO A 8 4.11 2.20 -0.87
CA PRO A 8 3.18 2.85 0.05
C PRO A 8 3.52 4.31 0.37
N PHE A 9 4.81 4.68 0.45
CA PHE A 9 5.20 6.04 0.80
C PHE A 9 5.03 6.98 -0.39
N PHE A 10 5.37 6.54 -1.60
CA PHE A 10 5.09 7.27 -2.83
C PHE A 10 3.59 7.53 -3.00
N HIS A 11 2.75 6.54 -2.68
CA HIS A 11 1.29 6.72 -2.69
C HIS A 11 0.83 7.77 -1.68
N ALA A 12 1.42 7.80 -0.48
CA ALA A 12 1.11 8.85 0.50
C ALA A 12 1.52 10.24 0.02
N LEU A 13 2.67 10.37 -0.66
CA LEU A 13 3.05 11.63 -1.32
C LEU A 13 2.00 12.06 -2.36
N ALA A 14 1.53 11.12 -3.18
CA ALA A 14 0.48 11.39 -4.17
C ALA A 14 -0.83 11.89 -3.53
N LEU A 15 -1.22 11.30 -2.39
CA LEU A 15 -2.40 11.74 -1.64
C LEU A 15 -2.19 13.12 -1.00
N ALA A 16 -1.01 13.37 -0.42
CA ALA A 16 -0.66 14.63 0.23
C ALA A 16 -0.54 15.82 -0.73
N TRP A 17 -0.30 15.57 -2.02
CA TRP A 17 -0.28 16.60 -3.07
C TRP A 17 -1.60 16.72 -3.84
N SER A 18 -2.69 16.10 -3.37
CA SER A 18 -3.96 16.04 -4.10
C SER A 18 -4.59 17.40 -4.42
N ASP A 19 -4.44 18.39 -3.55
CA ASP A 19 -4.92 19.76 -3.76
C ASP A 19 -3.81 20.73 -4.24
N GLY A 20 -2.61 20.20 -4.52
CA GLY A 20 -1.44 20.97 -4.92
C GLY A 20 -0.74 21.71 -3.78
N ILE A 21 -1.13 21.50 -2.52
CA ILE A 21 -0.57 22.18 -1.35
C ILE A 21 -0.17 21.16 -0.29
N MET A 22 1.14 21.02 -0.04
CA MET A 22 1.62 20.27 1.12
C MET A 22 1.57 21.14 2.38
N THR A 23 0.75 20.75 3.36
CA THR A 23 0.68 21.42 4.67
C THR A 23 1.61 20.79 5.70
N ALA A 24 1.93 21.53 6.77
CA ALA A 24 2.71 21.01 7.90
C ALA A 24 2.02 19.82 8.60
N THR A 25 0.69 19.78 8.60
CA THR A 25 -0.07 18.66 9.17
C THR A 25 0.12 17.40 8.33
N GLU A 26 0.03 17.49 7.01
CA GLU A 26 0.23 16.34 6.11
C GLU A 26 1.68 15.86 6.15
N PHE A 27 2.64 16.78 6.23
CA PHE A 27 4.04 16.41 6.43
C PHE A 27 4.25 15.60 7.71
N ALA A 28 3.62 15.99 8.83
CA ALA A 28 3.67 15.22 10.07
C ALA A 28 3.00 13.84 9.95
N GLN A 29 1.98 13.68 9.09
CA GLN A 29 1.42 12.37 8.78
C GLN A 29 2.39 11.49 7.99
N LEU A 30 3.14 12.07 7.05
CA LEU A 30 4.20 11.36 6.33
C LEU A 30 5.31 10.89 7.29
N ASP A 31 5.68 11.70 8.30
CA ASP A 31 6.62 11.27 9.35
C ASP A 31 6.09 10.05 10.11
N ALA A 32 4.80 10.06 10.48
CA ALA A 32 4.16 8.93 11.15
C ALA A 32 4.12 7.67 10.27
N LEU A 33 3.91 7.84 8.97
CA LEU A 33 3.96 6.74 8.01
C LEU A 33 5.37 6.18 7.84
N GLN A 34 6.39 7.04 7.71
CA GLN A 34 7.80 6.62 7.64
C GLN A 34 8.14 5.71 8.82
N ALA A 35 7.78 6.12 10.03
CA ALA A 35 7.98 5.34 11.24
C ALA A 35 7.21 4.01 11.23
N ALA A 36 5.95 4.03 10.75
CA ALA A 36 5.13 2.82 10.67
C ALA A 36 5.67 1.80 9.66
N LEU A 37 6.24 2.26 8.55
CA LEU A 37 6.86 1.42 7.52
C LEU A 37 8.28 0.97 7.91
N GLY A 38 8.90 1.62 8.91
CA GLY A 38 10.28 1.34 9.30
C GLY A 38 11.31 1.86 8.29
N LEU A 39 10.97 2.91 7.55
CA LEU A 39 11.84 3.52 6.55
C LEU A 39 12.89 4.40 7.23
N SER A 40 14.14 4.26 6.80
CA SER A 40 15.21 5.21 7.13
C SER A 40 15.03 6.53 6.41
N ASP A 41 15.67 7.58 6.91
CA ASP A 41 15.67 8.89 6.27
C ASP A 41 16.27 8.83 4.85
N ALA A 42 17.24 7.94 4.62
CA ALA A 42 17.84 7.74 3.31
C ALA A 42 16.87 7.12 2.30
N GLU A 43 16.11 6.09 2.72
CA GLU A 43 15.08 5.46 1.88
C GLU A 43 13.95 6.45 1.57
N ARG A 44 13.50 7.20 2.58
CA ARG A 44 12.50 8.25 2.39
C ARG A 44 12.96 9.30 1.38
N ALA A 45 14.18 9.81 1.54
CA ALA A 45 14.74 10.82 0.65
C ALA A 45 14.84 10.33 -0.80
N GLU A 46 15.14 9.05 -1.02
CA GLU A 46 15.14 8.47 -2.37
C GLU A 46 13.74 8.46 -2.99
N ILE A 47 12.72 8.08 -2.21
CA ILE A 47 11.32 8.06 -2.67
C ILE A 47 10.82 9.48 -2.97
N GLU A 48 11.10 10.43 -2.09
CA GLU A 48 10.76 11.84 -2.27
C GLU A 48 11.43 12.43 -3.51
N SER A 49 12.71 12.10 -3.75
CA SER A 49 13.44 12.56 -4.95
C SER A 49 12.83 12.01 -6.25
N LYS A 50 12.38 10.74 -6.25
CA LYS A 50 11.65 10.16 -7.39
C LYS A 50 10.33 10.88 -7.62
N TYR A 51 9.59 11.19 -6.56
CA TYR A 51 8.33 11.92 -6.65
C TYR A 51 8.54 13.37 -7.14
N GLU A 52 9.55 14.07 -6.62
CA GLU A 52 9.93 15.42 -7.07
C GLU A 52 10.28 15.43 -8.56
N THR A 53 11.04 14.44 -9.03
CA THR A 53 11.34 14.29 -10.46
C THR A 53 10.06 14.16 -11.29
N ALA A 54 9.08 13.38 -10.80
CA ALA A 54 7.78 13.23 -11.46
C ALA A 54 6.95 14.53 -11.43
N LEU A 55 7.01 15.30 -10.34
CA LEU A 55 6.36 16.61 -10.22
C LEU A 55 6.91 17.59 -11.25
N VAL A 56 8.25 17.71 -11.33
CA VAL A 56 8.93 18.60 -12.29
C VAL A 56 8.60 18.21 -13.72
N ALA A 57 8.48 16.91 -14.00
CA ALA A 57 8.10 16.39 -15.31
C ALA A 57 6.60 16.53 -15.64
N GLY A 58 5.76 16.92 -14.67
CA GLY A 58 4.30 16.96 -14.83
C GLY A 58 3.66 15.59 -14.99
N THR A 59 4.29 14.53 -14.46
CA THR A 59 3.86 13.13 -14.55
C THR A 59 3.54 12.50 -13.19
N ALA A 60 3.69 13.25 -12.10
CA ALA A 60 3.35 12.77 -10.77
C ALA A 60 1.86 12.42 -10.68
N PRO A 61 1.50 11.23 -10.17
CA PRO A 61 0.12 10.92 -9.87
C PRO A 61 -0.37 11.78 -8.70
N THR A 62 -1.63 12.15 -8.72
CA THR A 62 -2.27 12.92 -7.65
C THR A 62 -3.47 12.15 -7.12
N GLY A 63 -3.65 12.16 -5.79
CA GLY A 63 -4.85 11.63 -5.16
C GLY A 63 -6.11 12.42 -5.51
N GLU A 64 -7.27 11.81 -5.27
CA GLU A 64 -8.57 12.46 -5.55
C GLU A 64 -8.96 13.47 -4.46
N ASN A 65 -8.56 13.23 -3.20
CA ASN A 65 -8.83 14.14 -2.09
C ASN A 65 -7.80 13.96 -0.96
N ALA A 66 -7.60 15.01 -0.15
CA ALA A 66 -6.66 15.02 0.97
C ALA A 66 -7.14 14.20 2.18
N GLU A 67 -8.46 14.07 2.37
CA GLU A 67 -9.05 13.24 3.45
C GLU A 67 -8.61 11.77 3.34
N SER A 68 -8.37 11.28 2.12
CA SER A 68 -7.82 9.96 1.86
C SER A 68 -6.44 9.72 2.48
N LEU A 69 -5.61 10.76 2.68
CA LEU A 69 -4.26 10.61 3.23
C LEU A 69 -4.31 10.12 4.68
N VAL A 70 -5.02 10.86 5.53
CA VAL A 70 -5.08 10.59 6.98
C VAL A 70 -5.73 9.24 7.23
N GLU A 71 -6.89 8.98 6.59
CA GLU A 71 -7.61 7.72 6.73
C GLU A 71 -6.74 6.53 6.33
N TRP A 72 -6.02 6.64 5.21
CA TRP A 72 -5.19 5.56 4.72
C TRP A 72 -3.96 5.35 5.61
N ILE A 73 -3.28 6.42 6.05
CA ILE A 73 -2.13 6.31 6.98
C ILE A 73 -2.56 5.68 8.31
N ASP A 74 -3.70 6.09 8.87
CA ASP A 74 -4.23 5.49 10.09
C ASP A 74 -4.59 4.02 9.90
N ALA A 75 -5.12 3.64 8.73
CA ALA A 75 -5.36 2.25 8.40
C ALA A 75 -4.05 1.45 8.32
N VAL A 76 -2.99 2.00 7.71
CA VAL A 76 -1.67 1.35 7.64
C VAL A 76 -1.10 1.17 9.04
N ARG A 77 -1.16 2.22 9.88
CA ARG A 77 -0.70 2.16 11.27
C ARG A 77 -1.48 1.11 12.07
N ALA A 78 -2.80 1.04 11.91
CA ALA A 78 -3.62 0.02 12.54
C ALA A 78 -3.23 -1.40 12.08
N LEU A 79 -2.98 -1.58 10.78
CA LEU A 79 -2.52 -2.85 10.21
C LEU A 79 -1.13 -3.27 10.73
N LYS A 80 -0.22 -2.31 10.96
CA LYS A 80 1.13 -2.57 11.50
C LYS A 80 1.14 -2.83 13.01
N ASN A 81 0.19 -2.27 13.75
CA ASN A 81 0.11 -2.38 15.21
C ASN A 81 -0.79 -3.52 15.71
N VAL A 82 -1.63 -4.10 14.85
CA VAL A 82 -2.46 -5.25 15.21
C VAL A 82 -1.61 -6.51 15.42
N HIS A 83 -2.15 -7.51 16.12
CA HIS A 83 -1.47 -8.79 16.31
C HIS A 83 -1.01 -9.40 14.97
N PRO A 84 0.25 -9.87 14.83
CA PRO A 84 0.81 -10.35 13.56
C PRO A 84 -0.03 -11.43 12.86
N ASP A 85 -0.69 -12.30 13.62
CA ASP A 85 -1.59 -13.31 13.05
C ASP A 85 -2.78 -12.71 12.29
N ILE A 86 -3.26 -11.54 12.73
CA ILE A 86 -4.39 -10.85 12.08
C ILE A 86 -3.92 -10.23 10.77
N SER A 87 -2.82 -9.47 10.78
CA SER A 87 -2.30 -8.83 9.56
C SER A 87 -1.79 -9.87 8.56
N SER A 88 -1.09 -10.91 9.01
CA SER A 88 -0.68 -12.05 8.18
C SER A 88 -1.88 -12.82 7.63
N GLY A 89 -2.91 -13.03 8.46
CA GLY A 89 -4.16 -13.66 8.04
C GLY A 89 -4.87 -12.87 6.95
N LEU A 90 -4.93 -11.54 7.06
CA LEU A 90 -5.51 -10.66 6.04
C LEU A 90 -4.71 -10.72 4.73
N ALA A 91 -3.38 -10.62 4.80
CA ALA A 91 -2.49 -10.72 3.65
C ALA A 91 -2.63 -12.07 2.92
N ARG A 92 -2.67 -13.18 3.67
CA ARG A 92 -2.88 -14.52 3.13
C ARG A 92 -4.24 -14.67 2.45
N ARG A 93 -5.30 -14.11 3.04
CA ARG A 93 -6.64 -14.12 2.44
C ARG A 93 -6.71 -13.27 1.18
N LEU A 94 -5.99 -12.14 1.14
CA LEU A 94 -5.87 -11.31 -0.06
C LEU A 94 -5.19 -12.08 -1.21
N GLY A 95 -4.05 -12.71 -0.95
CA GLY A 95 -3.36 -13.54 -1.96
C GLY A 95 -4.23 -14.69 -2.47
N ALA A 96 -4.95 -15.36 -1.57
CA ALA A 96 -5.88 -16.43 -1.96
C ALA A 96 -7.10 -15.91 -2.74
N THR A 97 -7.57 -14.69 -2.49
CA THR A 97 -8.61 -14.05 -3.31
C THR A 97 -8.06 -13.68 -4.69
N ALA A 98 -6.84 -13.14 -4.76
CA ALA A 98 -6.19 -12.78 -6.02
C ALA A 98 -6.02 -13.99 -6.94
N LEU A 99 -5.58 -15.12 -6.40
CA LEU A 99 -5.47 -16.37 -7.15
C LEU A 99 -6.83 -16.83 -7.72
N ARG A 100 -7.91 -16.73 -6.94
CA ARG A 100 -9.27 -17.10 -7.39
C ARG A 100 -9.80 -16.20 -8.50
N ALA A 101 -9.45 -14.92 -8.47
CA ALA A 101 -9.85 -13.94 -9.47
C ALA A 101 -9.06 -14.06 -10.79
N GLY A 102 -7.94 -14.80 -10.78
CA GLY A 102 -7.01 -14.88 -11.90
C GLY A 102 -5.86 -13.90 -11.71
N LEU A 103 -4.72 -14.43 -11.24
CA LEU A 103 -3.54 -13.63 -10.91
C LEU A 103 -2.65 -13.44 -12.15
N HIS A 104 -2.56 -12.20 -12.64
CA HIS A 104 -1.63 -11.86 -13.72
C HIS A 104 -0.19 -11.70 -13.18
N PRO A 105 0.86 -12.18 -13.89
CA PRO A 105 2.24 -12.09 -13.43
C PRO A 105 2.68 -10.67 -13.04
N CYS A 106 2.35 -9.66 -13.86
CA CYS A 106 2.70 -8.27 -13.54
C CYS A 106 1.99 -7.76 -12.29
N GLY A 107 0.71 -8.11 -12.10
CA GLY A 107 -0.05 -7.71 -10.91
C GLY A 107 0.50 -8.37 -9.65
N TYR A 108 0.94 -9.62 -9.74
CA TYR A 108 1.61 -10.31 -8.62
C TYR A 108 2.91 -9.63 -8.22
N ILE A 109 3.78 -9.29 -9.18
CA ILE A 109 5.09 -8.67 -8.89
C ILE A 109 4.89 -7.35 -8.16
N VAL A 110 4.00 -6.48 -8.68
CA VAL A 110 3.73 -5.17 -8.05
C VAL A 110 3.09 -5.36 -6.67
N ALA A 111 2.12 -6.27 -6.54
CA ALA A 111 1.49 -6.53 -5.26
C ALA A 111 2.47 -7.11 -4.22
N TYR A 112 3.35 -8.02 -4.63
CA TYR A 112 4.36 -8.62 -3.75
C TYR A 112 5.35 -7.55 -3.24
N ASP A 113 5.84 -6.68 -4.12
CA ASP A 113 6.74 -5.60 -3.78
C ASP A 113 6.09 -4.63 -2.78
N TRP A 114 4.86 -4.19 -3.07
CA TRP A 114 4.08 -3.36 -2.14
C TRP A 114 3.89 -4.02 -0.77
N MET A 115 3.55 -5.30 -0.75
CA MET A 115 3.38 -6.06 0.50
C MET A 115 4.70 -6.22 1.27
N THR A 116 5.85 -6.15 0.60
CA THR A 116 7.18 -6.17 1.23
C THR A 116 7.40 -4.95 2.11
N HIS A 117 7.01 -3.75 1.64
CA HIS A 117 7.06 -2.53 2.44
C HIS A 117 6.14 -2.59 3.68
N LEU A 118 5.09 -3.40 3.64
CA LEU A 118 4.23 -3.65 4.80
C LEU A 118 4.75 -4.77 5.71
N GLY A 119 5.73 -5.57 5.25
CA GLY A 119 6.21 -6.78 5.93
C GLY A 119 5.22 -7.94 5.85
N LEU A 120 4.43 -8.00 4.77
CA LEU A 120 3.32 -8.95 4.56
C LEU A 120 3.44 -9.75 3.26
N ASP A 121 4.59 -9.65 2.57
CA ASP A 121 4.91 -10.33 1.32
C ASP A 121 4.82 -11.85 1.43
N ARG A 122 5.41 -12.42 2.49
CA ARG A 122 5.39 -13.88 2.70
C ARG A 122 3.97 -14.42 2.94
N PRO A 123 3.18 -13.92 3.91
CA PRO A 123 1.80 -14.39 4.06
C PRO A 123 0.94 -14.19 2.80
N PHE A 124 1.14 -13.08 2.07
CA PHE A 124 0.49 -12.85 0.78
C PHE A 124 0.83 -13.94 -0.24
N ALA A 125 2.11 -14.25 -0.41
CA ALA A 125 2.57 -15.31 -1.29
C ALA A 125 2.04 -16.69 -0.87
N GLU A 126 2.04 -17.01 0.42
CA GLU A 126 1.46 -18.26 0.93
C GLU A 126 -0.02 -18.38 0.54
N GLY A 127 -0.76 -17.27 0.54
CA GLY A 127 -2.14 -17.21 0.04
C GLY A 127 -2.25 -17.44 -1.46
N ALA A 128 -1.43 -16.73 -2.23
CA ALA A 128 -1.40 -16.79 -3.70
C ALA A 128 -0.93 -18.15 -4.24
N TRP A 129 -0.16 -18.91 -3.46
CA TRP A 129 0.36 -20.23 -3.83
C TRP A 129 -0.28 -21.38 -3.05
N MET A 130 -1.35 -21.11 -2.29
CA MET A 130 -2.05 -22.09 -1.44
C MET A 130 -1.13 -22.88 -0.48
N VAL A 131 -0.02 -22.27 -0.06
CA VAL A 131 0.90 -22.88 0.92
C VAL A 131 0.18 -22.99 2.25
N GLY A 132 0.27 -24.17 2.89
CA GLY A 132 -0.47 -24.46 4.11
C GLY A 132 -1.98 -24.59 3.92
N GLY A 133 -2.44 -24.85 2.68
CA GLY A 133 -3.84 -25.11 2.34
C GLY A 133 -4.61 -23.88 1.84
N VAL A 134 -5.86 -24.12 1.45
CA VAL A 134 -6.75 -23.11 0.87
C VAL A 134 -7.20 -22.11 1.93
N ALA A 135 -6.66 -20.89 1.90
CA ALA A 135 -7.13 -19.81 2.75
C ALA A 135 -8.49 -19.27 2.25
N PRO A 136 -9.45 -18.96 3.13
CA PRO A 136 -10.75 -18.41 2.71
C PRO A 136 -10.60 -17.04 2.03
N ALA A 137 -11.53 -16.70 1.15
CA ALA A 137 -11.51 -15.40 0.48
C ALA A 137 -11.65 -14.24 1.50
N ILE A 138 -10.93 -13.14 1.24
CA ILE A 138 -11.14 -11.89 1.98
C ILE A 138 -12.56 -11.37 1.71
N LYS A 139 -13.29 -11.01 2.78
CA LYS A 139 -14.70 -10.56 2.68
C LYS A 139 -14.82 -9.06 2.43
N ALA A 140 -13.93 -8.29 3.03
CA ALA A 140 -13.81 -6.86 2.87
C ALA A 140 -12.32 -6.54 2.89
N VAL A 141 -11.86 -5.76 1.92
CA VAL A 141 -10.46 -5.33 1.83
C VAL A 141 -10.27 -4.18 2.83
N PRO A 142 -9.37 -4.30 3.82
CA PRO A 142 -9.01 -3.18 4.69
C PRO A 142 -8.43 -2.02 3.87
N LEU A 143 -8.71 -0.78 4.26
CA LEU A 143 -8.25 0.41 3.53
C LEU A 143 -6.73 0.41 3.27
N ALA A 144 -5.93 -0.04 4.24
CA ALA A 144 -4.48 -0.19 4.10
C ALA A 144 -4.05 -1.09 2.94
N LEU A 145 -4.87 -2.08 2.57
CA LEU A 145 -4.62 -3.04 1.49
C LEU A 145 -5.36 -2.69 0.19
N ALA A 146 -6.16 -1.61 0.17
CA ALA A 146 -6.93 -1.22 -1.01
C ALA A 146 -6.06 -0.94 -2.25
N PRO A 147 -4.91 -0.24 -2.16
CA PRO A 147 -4.01 -0.06 -3.31
C PRO A 147 -3.56 -1.37 -3.96
N VAL A 148 -3.19 -2.35 -3.12
CA VAL A 148 -2.76 -3.69 -3.57
C VAL A 148 -3.93 -4.45 -4.19
N ALA A 149 -5.10 -4.42 -3.55
CA ALA A 149 -6.29 -5.10 -4.06
C ALA A 149 -6.74 -4.54 -5.41
N HIS A 150 -6.65 -3.22 -5.62
CA HIS A 150 -6.92 -2.60 -6.91
C HIS A 150 -5.90 -3.04 -7.98
N THR A 151 -4.61 -3.08 -7.65
CA THR A 151 -3.55 -3.61 -8.54
C THR A 151 -3.82 -5.06 -8.98
N LEU A 152 -4.49 -5.82 -8.12
CA LEU A 152 -4.89 -7.21 -8.37
C LEU A 152 -6.26 -7.35 -9.05
N ASN A 153 -6.87 -6.25 -9.49
CA ASN A 153 -8.22 -6.19 -10.07
C ASN A 153 -9.31 -6.79 -9.14
N LEU A 154 -9.15 -6.64 -7.83
CA LEU A 154 -10.11 -7.12 -6.82
C LEU A 154 -11.12 -6.05 -6.38
N LEU A 155 -10.89 -4.80 -6.78
CA LEU A 155 -11.73 -3.65 -6.54
C LEU A 155 -11.93 -2.94 -7.88
N GLU A 156 -13.12 -2.38 -8.09
CA GLU A 156 -13.38 -1.43 -9.18
C GLU A 156 -12.62 -0.12 -8.96
#